data_AF-A0A7R9VEC0-F1
#
_entry.id   AF-A0A7R9VEC0-F1
#
_cell.length_a   1.000
_cell.length_b   1.000
_cell.length_c   1.000
_cell.angle_alpha   90.00
_cell.angle_beta   90.00
_cell.angle_gamma   90.00
#
_symmetry.space_group_name_H-M   'P 1'
#
loop_
_entity.id
_entity.type
_entity.pdbx_description
1 polymer ?
#
loop_
_entity_poly.entity_id
_entity_poly.type
_entity_poly.pdbx_seq_one_letter_code
_entity_poly.pdbx_strand_id
1 'polypeptide(L)'
;GKGNGNGNGGDSFEQFLDENVAFLDTMVDRITSQRPGSNGLVPRCEPVPSKALVIEDLGGDLPPGLLTEDARSKRGVVVRSESGKLDADVALKLRVANGTHTAAAQAMALCGMTGTESLAAPPPLSSLSSFGADEAEDGGKGEDDDNVDDKGGAIVMEYLDSLFSDQILPGATSDSTVNCSEDDVRATWDDWRRRLSHPTFGLSTFFIAQNCAAKGGIRLGPTVRSLLLLRREGESG
;
A
#
# COMPACT_ATOMS: atom_id res chain seq x y z
N GLY A 1 -28.11 53.11 31.20
CA GLY A 1 -28.81 51.86 30.88
C GLY A 1 -27.77 50.83 30.53
N LYS A 2 -27.73 49.71 31.26
CA LYS A 2 -26.87 48.57 30.92
C LYS A 2 -27.40 47.96 29.62
N GLY A 3 -26.64 48.10 28.54
CA GLY A 3 -26.91 47.42 27.27
C GLY A 3 -26.75 45.92 27.47
N ASN A 4 -27.82 45.20 27.15
CA ASN A 4 -27.96 43.77 27.33
C ASN A 4 -27.09 43.03 26.30
N GLY A 5 -25.85 42.72 26.66
CA GLY A 5 -24.96 41.89 25.87
C GLY A 5 -25.39 40.42 25.98
N ASN A 6 -26.30 40.00 25.11
CA ASN A 6 -26.52 38.59 24.82
C ASN A 6 -25.32 38.09 24.00
N GLY A 7 -24.20 37.85 24.67
CA GLY A 7 -23.02 37.21 24.07
C GLY A 7 -23.28 35.72 23.94
N ASN A 8 -23.59 35.30 22.72
CA ASN A 8 -23.75 33.90 22.34
C ASN A 8 -22.37 33.23 22.35
N GLY A 9 -21.91 32.75 23.51
CA GLY A 9 -20.56 32.21 23.73
C GLY A 9 -20.22 30.89 23.01
N GLY A 10 -21.09 30.41 22.12
CA GLY A 10 -20.82 29.28 21.21
C GLY A 10 -20.04 29.71 19.96
N ASP A 11 -20.22 30.96 19.51
CA ASP A 11 -19.60 31.47 18.29
C ASP A 11 -18.07 31.72 18.46
N SER A 12 -17.50 31.62 19.68
CA SER A 12 -16.11 32.01 19.93
C SER A 12 -15.06 30.90 19.79
N PHE A 13 -15.45 29.62 19.89
CA PHE A 13 -14.49 28.50 19.78
C PHE A 13 -14.46 27.87 18.40
N GLU A 14 -15.61 27.67 17.77
CA GLU A 14 -15.68 27.20 16.37
C GLU A 14 -14.99 28.21 15.45
N GLN A 15 -15.27 29.51 15.61
CA GLN A 15 -14.56 30.58 14.90
C GLN A 15 -13.05 30.55 15.17
N PHE A 16 -12.63 30.30 16.41
CA PHE A 16 -11.20 30.18 16.72
C PHE A 16 -10.58 29.00 15.97
N LEU A 17 -11.25 27.84 15.90
CA LEU A 17 -10.75 26.68 15.16
C LEU A 17 -10.66 27.00 13.66
N ASP A 18 -11.70 27.59 13.08
CA ASP A 18 -11.73 27.96 11.66
C ASP A 18 -10.62 28.96 11.29
N GLU A 19 -10.30 29.89 12.20
CA GLU A 19 -9.29 30.93 11.95
C GLU A 19 -7.85 30.49 12.28
N ASN A 20 -7.65 29.49 13.14
CA ASN A 20 -6.33 29.18 13.71
C ASN A 20 -5.89 27.73 13.55
N VAL A 21 -6.73 26.85 13.00
CA VAL A 21 -6.43 25.42 12.86
C VAL A 21 -6.64 24.98 11.41
N ALA A 22 -5.59 24.44 10.80
CA ALA A 22 -5.69 23.75 9.52
C ALA A 22 -5.86 22.24 9.72
N PHE A 23 -6.89 21.66 9.11
CA PHE A 23 -7.09 20.22 9.01
C PHE A 23 -6.70 19.77 7.61
N LEU A 24 -5.54 19.12 7.50
CA LEU A 24 -4.99 18.68 6.22
C LEU A 24 -5.26 17.20 6.00
N ASP A 25 -5.86 16.87 4.85
CA ASP A 25 -6.07 15.49 4.45
C ASP A 25 -4.76 14.84 3.98
N THR A 26 -4.62 13.55 4.25
CA THR A 26 -3.39 12.81 3.95
C THR A 26 -3.63 11.41 3.42
N MET A 27 -2.68 10.93 2.61
CA MET A 27 -2.51 9.52 2.29
C MET A 27 -1.21 9.05 2.93
N VAL A 28 -1.27 7.99 3.72
CA VAL A 28 -0.11 7.37 4.36
C VAL A 28 0.14 5.99 3.79
N ASP A 29 1.41 5.67 3.53
CA ASP A 29 1.81 4.36 3.06
C ASP A 29 3.19 3.96 3.59
N ARG A 30 3.20 2.93 4.44
CA ARG A 30 4.42 2.22 4.84
C ARG A 30 4.05 0.92 5.51
N ILE A 31 4.52 -0.20 4.95
CA ILE A 31 4.29 -1.50 5.58
C ILE A 31 5.08 -1.57 6.88
N THR A 32 4.36 -1.83 7.99
CA THR A 32 4.92 -1.86 9.34
C THR A 32 4.45 -3.11 10.07
N SER A 33 5.40 -3.78 10.72
CA SER A 33 5.21 -4.88 11.65
C SER A 33 5.97 -4.60 12.95
N GLN A 34 6.12 -5.62 13.78
CA GLN A 34 6.84 -5.58 15.04
C GLN A 34 8.03 -6.53 15.01
N ARG A 35 9.12 -6.18 15.70
CA ARG A 35 10.27 -7.09 15.80
C ARG A 35 9.92 -8.32 16.64
N PRO A 36 10.34 -9.53 16.23
CA PRO A 36 10.20 -10.73 17.06
C PRO A 36 10.80 -10.51 18.46
N GLY A 37 10.10 -10.97 19.50
CA GLY A 37 10.53 -10.83 20.90
C GLY A 37 10.39 -9.44 21.51
N SER A 38 9.89 -8.43 20.77
CA SER A 38 9.77 -7.06 21.29
C SER A 38 8.49 -6.77 22.07
N ASN A 39 7.57 -7.72 22.20
CA ASN A 39 6.22 -7.51 22.76
C ASN A 39 5.48 -6.32 22.13
N GLY A 40 5.71 -6.08 20.83
CA GLY A 40 5.09 -4.97 20.09
C GLY A 40 5.72 -3.60 20.34
N LEU A 41 6.78 -3.49 21.15
CA LEU A 41 7.38 -2.20 21.52
C LEU A 41 8.37 -1.66 20.49
N VAL A 42 8.92 -2.52 19.63
CA VAL A 42 9.90 -2.10 18.63
C VAL A 42 9.34 -2.32 17.23
N PRO A 43 9.02 -1.23 16.49
CA PRO A 43 8.51 -1.34 15.14
C PRO A 43 9.59 -1.88 14.20
N ARG A 44 9.14 -2.63 13.19
CA ARG A 44 9.91 -3.07 12.04
C ARG A 44 9.16 -2.58 10.80
N CYS A 45 9.84 -1.92 9.88
CA CYS A 45 9.22 -1.41 8.66
C CYS A 45 10.08 -1.72 7.45
N GLU A 46 9.45 -1.69 6.28
CA GLU A 46 10.16 -1.71 5.00
C GLU A 46 11.00 -0.42 4.80
N PRO A 47 11.92 -0.41 3.81
CA PRO A 47 12.54 0.81 3.31
C PRO A 47 11.49 1.89 2.97
N VAL A 48 11.87 3.16 3.03
CA VAL A 48 10.93 4.28 2.83
C VAL A 48 10.38 4.25 1.40
N PRO A 49 9.04 4.19 1.22
CA PRO A 49 8.42 4.28 -0.11
C PRO A 49 8.60 5.67 -0.73
N SER A 50 8.46 5.76 -2.06
CA SER A 50 8.53 7.03 -2.78
C SER A 50 7.44 8.03 -2.36
N LYS A 51 6.25 7.52 -2.02
CA LYS A 51 5.12 8.28 -1.47
C LYS A 51 4.71 7.72 -0.11
N ALA A 52 5.53 7.97 0.91
CA ALA A 52 5.25 7.49 2.27
C ALA A 52 4.17 8.33 2.98
N LEU A 53 4.14 9.63 2.70
CA LEU A 53 3.16 10.59 3.21
C LEU A 53 2.81 11.58 2.11
N VAL A 54 1.58 11.58 1.64
CA VAL A 54 1.04 12.61 0.75
C VAL A 54 0.13 13.50 1.56
N ILE A 55 0.29 14.82 1.46
CA ILE A 55 -0.49 15.82 2.17
C ILE A 55 -1.15 16.73 1.14
N GLU A 56 -2.45 16.94 1.26
CA GLU A 56 -3.11 18.02 0.51
C GLU A 56 -2.97 19.33 1.29
N ASP A 57 -2.34 20.31 0.65
CA ASP A 57 -2.08 21.64 1.21
C ASP A 57 -2.45 22.70 0.16
N LEU A 58 -3.75 22.94 0.04
CA LEU A 58 -4.32 23.94 -0.88
C LEU A 58 -4.11 25.37 -0.37
N GLY A 59 -4.02 25.54 0.95
CA GLY A 59 -3.85 26.84 1.62
C GLY A 59 -2.40 27.28 1.77
N GLY A 60 -1.43 26.35 1.67
CA GLY A 60 -0.03 26.64 1.96
C GLY A 60 0.23 26.73 3.47
N ASP A 61 -0.51 25.97 4.27
CA ASP A 61 -0.51 25.99 5.73
C ASP A 61 0.64 25.15 6.32
N LEU A 62 1.34 24.35 5.50
CA LEU A 62 2.43 23.50 5.98
C LEU A 62 3.67 24.31 6.40
N PRO A 63 4.33 23.90 7.50
CA PRO A 63 5.58 24.52 7.91
C PRO A 63 6.69 24.27 6.86
N PRO A 64 7.62 25.22 6.65
CA PRO A 64 8.67 25.12 5.64
C PRO A 64 9.53 23.85 5.71
N GLY A 65 9.69 23.27 6.91
CA GLY A 65 10.45 22.03 7.11
C GLY A 65 9.89 20.83 6.33
N LEU A 66 8.58 20.78 6.11
CA LEU A 66 7.91 19.72 5.32
C LEU A 66 7.96 19.98 3.81
N LEU A 67 8.37 21.18 3.39
CA LEU A 67 8.50 21.56 1.98
C LEU A 67 9.92 21.36 1.43
N THR A 68 10.85 20.90 2.26
CA THR A 68 12.26 20.71 1.88
C THR A 68 12.47 19.55 0.91
N GLU A 69 13.50 19.65 0.06
CA GLU A 69 13.91 18.55 -0.82
C GLU A 69 14.31 17.28 -0.04
N ASP A 70 14.86 17.45 1.17
CA ASP A 70 15.16 16.32 2.05
C ASP A 70 13.89 15.59 2.52
N ALA A 71 12.81 16.32 2.82
CA ALA A 71 11.52 15.70 3.14
C ALA A 71 10.96 14.94 1.93
N ARG A 72 11.07 15.52 0.73
CA ARG A 72 10.57 14.92 -0.51
C ARG A 72 11.36 13.68 -0.92
N SER A 73 12.66 13.82 -1.11
CA SER A 73 13.51 12.78 -1.69
C SER A 73 13.94 11.69 -0.71
N LYS A 74 14.12 12.00 0.58
CA LYS A 74 14.65 11.03 1.58
C LYS A 74 13.57 10.46 2.50
N ARG A 75 12.44 11.15 2.67
CA ARG A 75 11.37 10.76 3.60
C ARG A 75 10.06 10.40 2.91
N GLY A 76 9.99 10.53 1.58
CA GLY A 76 8.81 10.18 0.79
C GLY A 76 7.62 11.10 1.07
N VAL A 77 7.87 12.37 1.43
CA VAL A 77 6.82 13.37 1.66
C VAL A 77 6.45 14.02 0.33
N VAL A 78 5.18 13.97 -0.06
CA VAL A 78 4.66 14.63 -1.25
C VAL A 78 3.58 15.62 -0.83
N VAL A 79 3.68 16.86 -1.31
CA VAL A 79 2.66 17.88 -1.06
C VAL A 79 1.86 18.11 -2.34
N ARG A 80 0.54 18.05 -2.25
CA ARG A 80 -0.40 18.34 -3.32
C ARG A 80 -1.05 19.69 -3.06
N SER A 81 -0.77 20.65 -3.93
CA SER A 81 -1.38 21.98 -3.87
C SER A 81 -2.48 22.16 -4.92
N GLU A 82 -2.89 21.07 -5.57
CA GLU A 82 -3.96 21.02 -6.57
C GLU A 82 -5.04 20.05 -6.11
N SER A 83 -6.30 20.50 -6.12
CA SER A 83 -7.46 19.70 -5.72
C SER A 83 -7.60 18.44 -6.58
N GLY A 84 -7.98 17.33 -5.94
CA GLY A 84 -8.21 16.02 -6.58
C GLY A 84 -6.94 15.21 -6.84
N LYS A 85 -5.74 15.77 -6.65
CA LYS A 85 -4.49 15.00 -6.74
C LYS A 85 -4.33 14.03 -5.57
N LEU A 86 -4.75 14.42 -4.36
CA LEU A 86 -4.74 13.51 -3.21
C LEU A 86 -5.72 12.35 -3.42
N ASP A 87 -6.92 12.60 -3.96
CA ASP A 87 -7.89 11.56 -4.25
C ASP A 87 -7.33 10.51 -5.23
N ALA A 88 -6.59 10.94 -6.24
CA ALA A 88 -5.88 10.04 -7.16
C ALA A 88 -4.82 9.20 -6.42
N ASP A 89 -4.00 9.81 -5.55
CA ASP A 89 -3.01 9.07 -4.74
C ASP A 89 -3.67 8.05 -3.79
N VAL A 90 -4.79 8.43 -3.16
CA VAL A 90 -5.60 7.54 -2.30
C VAL A 90 -6.19 6.40 -3.11
N ALA A 91 -6.77 6.67 -4.29
CA ALA A 91 -7.35 5.65 -5.15
C ALA A 91 -6.30 4.65 -5.63
N LEU A 92 -5.13 5.13 -6.07
CA LEU A 92 -4.00 4.29 -6.47
C LEU A 92 -3.54 3.38 -5.33
N LYS A 93 -3.31 3.95 -4.13
CA LYS A 93 -2.90 3.16 -2.96
C LYS A 93 -3.95 2.14 -2.53
N LEU A 94 -5.24 2.51 -2.55
CA LEU A 94 -6.32 1.62 -2.15
C LEU A 94 -6.53 0.47 -3.14
N ARG A 95 -6.56 0.76 -4.44
CA ARG A 95 -6.84 -0.23 -5.49
C ARG A 95 -5.62 -1.09 -5.79
N VAL A 96 -4.46 -0.47 -6.02
CA VAL A 96 -3.25 -1.17 -6.45
C VAL A 96 -2.59 -1.84 -5.26
N ALA A 97 -2.04 -1.07 -4.33
CA ALA A 97 -1.28 -1.64 -3.21
C ALA A 97 -2.18 -2.45 -2.28
N ASN A 98 -3.17 -1.81 -1.65
CA ASN A 98 -4.00 -2.48 -0.66
C ASN A 98 -4.92 -3.55 -1.27
N GLY A 99 -5.44 -3.34 -2.49
CA GLY A 99 -6.28 -4.31 -3.19
C GLY A 99 -5.54 -5.61 -3.48
N THR A 100 -4.38 -5.52 -4.12
CA THR A 100 -3.54 -6.70 -4.38
C THR A 100 -2.99 -7.33 -3.10
N HIS A 101 -2.68 -6.54 -2.07
CA HIS A 101 -2.27 -7.09 -0.76
C HIS A 101 -3.37 -7.94 -0.11
N THR A 102 -4.64 -7.54 -0.28
CA THR A 102 -5.80 -8.29 0.21
C THR A 102 -5.96 -9.59 -0.56
N ALA A 103 -5.87 -9.53 -1.89
CA ALA A 103 -5.95 -10.70 -2.76
C ALA A 103 -4.80 -11.70 -2.48
N ALA A 104 -3.58 -11.19 -2.33
CA ALA A 104 -2.40 -11.97 -1.98
C ALA A 104 -2.60 -12.70 -0.65
N ALA A 105 -2.98 -11.99 0.41
CA ALA A 105 -3.16 -12.60 1.73
C ALA A 105 -4.21 -13.71 1.74
N GLN A 106 -5.30 -13.57 0.97
CA GLN A 106 -6.32 -14.62 0.85
C GLN A 106 -5.81 -15.83 0.08
N ALA A 107 -5.20 -15.63 -1.10
CA ALA A 107 -4.65 -16.71 -1.90
C ALA A 107 -3.57 -17.47 -1.12
N MET A 108 -2.64 -16.74 -0.51
CA MET A 108 -1.57 -17.30 0.31
C MET A 108 -2.07 -18.09 1.51
N ALA A 109 -3.08 -17.57 2.22
CA ALA A 109 -3.67 -18.28 3.36
C ALA A 109 -4.29 -19.63 2.95
N LEU A 110 -4.94 -19.70 1.77
CA LEU A 110 -5.47 -20.95 1.22
C LEU A 110 -4.37 -21.94 0.81
N CYS A 111 -3.20 -21.42 0.41
CA CYS A 111 -2.02 -22.21 0.06
C CYS A 111 -1.12 -22.55 1.27
N GLY A 112 -1.51 -22.19 2.51
CA GLY A 112 -0.70 -22.45 3.69
C GLY A 112 0.51 -21.52 3.87
N MET A 113 0.66 -20.49 3.04
CA MET A 113 1.74 -19.50 3.15
C MET A 113 1.39 -18.45 4.22
N THR A 114 2.24 -18.35 5.25
CA THR A 114 1.93 -17.54 6.44
C THR A 114 2.49 -16.12 6.41
N GLY A 115 3.38 -15.79 5.47
CA GLY A 115 4.06 -14.50 5.40
C GLY A 115 4.39 -14.08 3.97
N THR A 116 4.28 -12.78 3.66
CA THR A 116 4.51 -12.24 2.31
C THR A 116 5.96 -12.37 1.82
N GLU A 117 6.91 -12.63 2.70
CA GLU A 117 8.29 -12.98 2.34
C GLU A 117 8.36 -14.24 1.45
N SER A 118 7.36 -15.13 1.51
CA SER A 118 7.23 -16.29 0.60
C SER A 118 6.96 -15.89 -0.87
N LEU A 119 6.66 -14.62 -1.14
CA LEU A 119 6.50 -14.08 -2.50
C LEU A 119 7.83 -13.62 -3.11
N ALA A 120 8.91 -13.55 -2.34
CA ALA A 120 10.22 -13.19 -2.85
C ALA A 120 10.73 -14.30 -3.79
N ALA A 121 11.31 -13.90 -4.92
CA ALA A 121 11.99 -14.84 -5.79
C ALA A 121 13.17 -15.51 -5.06
N PRO A 122 13.49 -16.78 -5.36
CA PRO A 122 14.64 -17.44 -4.78
C PRO A 122 15.91 -16.66 -5.12
N PRO A 123 16.88 -16.58 -4.20
CA PRO A 123 18.12 -15.87 -4.45
C PRO A 123 18.85 -16.51 -5.65
N PRO A 124 19.51 -15.72 -6.52
CA PRO A 124 20.27 -16.27 -7.63
C PRO A 124 21.36 -17.22 -7.10
N LEU A 125 21.51 -18.39 -7.75
CA LEU A 125 22.45 -19.46 -7.38
C LEU A 125 23.91 -18.99 -7.24
N SER A 126 24.27 -17.82 -7.81
CA SER A 126 25.59 -17.20 -7.67
C SER A 126 25.87 -16.59 -6.30
N SER A 127 24.88 -16.49 -5.40
CA SER A 127 25.03 -15.93 -4.05
C SER A 127 25.38 -16.97 -2.96
N LEU A 128 25.34 -18.26 -3.29
CA LEU A 128 25.60 -19.36 -2.36
C LEU A 128 27.09 -19.74 -2.25
N SER A 129 27.99 -19.16 -3.05
CA SER A 129 29.40 -19.57 -3.11
C SER A 129 30.33 -18.89 -2.10
N SER A 130 29.82 -18.20 -1.07
CA SER A 130 30.68 -17.47 -0.10
C SER A 130 30.54 -17.89 1.37
N PHE A 131 29.86 -18.98 1.70
CA PHE A 131 29.82 -19.50 3.06
C PHE A 131 30.41 -20.92 3.11
N GLY A 132 31.67 -20.99 3.54
CA GLY A 132 32.27 -22.12 4.24
C GLY A 132 32.20 -23.48 3.56
N ALA A 133 33.15 -23.76 2.67
CA ALA A 133 33.60 -25.12 2.47
C ALA A 133 34.51 -25.47 3.66
N ASP A 134 33.96 -26.09 4.71
CA ASP A 134 34.72 -26.95 5.61
C ASP A 134 33.77 -27.95 6.29
N GLU A 135 34.17 -29.22 6.19
CA GLU A 135 33.61 -30.44 6.78
C GLU A 135 32.36 -31.06 6.12
N ALA A 136 32.65 -31.91 5.13
CA ALA A 136 31.77 -32.98 4.71
C ALA A 136 31.96 -34.19 5.65
N GLU A 137 30.91 -34.54 6.41
CA GLU A 137 30.72 -35.93 6.86
C GLU A 137 29.52 -36.55 6.13
N ASP A 138 29.77 -37.78 5.73
CA ASP A 138 28.98 -38.75 5.00
C ASP A 138 27.63 -39.05 5.66
N GLY A 139 26.54 -39.04 4.88
CA GLY A 139 25.24 -39.52 5.35
C GLY A 139 24.03 -39.11 4.52
N GLY A 140 23.66 -39.95 3.55
CA GLY A 140 22.26 -40.14 3.16
C GLY A 140 21.81 -39.49 1.85
N LYS A 141 21.48 -40.33 0.87
CA LYS A 141 20.58 -40.01 -0.24
C LYS A 141 19.18 -39.68 0.31
N GLY A 142 18.75 -38.42 0.21
CA GLY A 142 17.33 -38.03 0.10
C GLY A 142 17.19 -37.30 -1.24
N GLU A 143 16.58 -37.92 -2.25
CA GLU A 143 15.17 -37.74 -2.62
C GLU A 143 14.83 -36.27 -2.89
N ASP A 144 14.40 -36.03 -4.14
CA ASP A 144 13.99 -34.76 -4.71
C ASP A 144 12.90 -34.09 -3.87
N ASP A 145 13.30 -33.28 -2.90
CA ASP A 145 12.40 -32.36 -2.22
C ASP A 145 12.19 -31.17 -3.16
N ASP A 146 11.34 -31.38 -4.17
CA ASP A 146 10.74 -30.35 -4.99
C ASP A 146 10.17 -29.29 -4.03
N ASN A 147 10.87 -28.17 -3.87
CA ASN A 147 10.58 -27.12 -2.89
C ASN A 147 9.21 -26.50 -3.20
N VAL A 148 8.12 -27.08 -2.68
CA VAL A 148 6.72 -26.76 -2.98
C VAL A 148 6.42 -25.28 -2.69
N ASP A 149 7.09 -24.72 -1.70
CA ASP A 149 6.95 -23.32 -1.28
C ASP A 149 7.47 -22.33 -2.34
N ASP A 150 8.51 -22.70 -3.11
CA ASP A 150 9.14 -21.83 -4.12
C ASP A 150 8.25 -21.66 -5.37
N LYS A 151 7.50 -22.71 -5.74
CA LYS A 151 6.50 -22.64 -6.83
C LYS A 151 5.24 -21.89 -6.39
N GLY A 152 4.85 -21.99 -5.12
CA GLY A 152 3.65 -21.34 -4.58
C GLY A 152 3.70 -19.82 -4.65
N GLY A 153 4.83 -19.23 -4.26
CA GLY A 153 5.04 -17.78 -4.32
C GLY A 153 4.96 -17.22 -5.74
N ALA A 154 5.60 -17.91 -6.70
CA ALA A 154 5.58 -17.53 -8.11
C ALA A 154 4.15 -17.53 -8.70
N ILE A 155 3.36 -18.57 -8.41
CA ILE A 155 1.96 -18.67 -8.86
C ILE A 155 1.11 -17.54 -8.29
N VAL A 156 1.28 -17.21 -7.00
CA VAL A 156 0.56 -16.08 -6.40
C VAL A 156 0.95 -14.76 -7.07
N MET A 157 2.24 -14.54 -7.36
CA MET A 157 2.68 -13.32 -8.04
C MET A 157 2.12 -13.22 -9.47
N GLU A 158 2.06 -14.33 -10.23
CA GLU A 158 1.43 -14.37 -11.55
C GLU A 158 -0.07 -14.05 -11.47
N TYR A 159 -0.77 -14.61 -10.47
CA TYR A 159 -2.16 -14.25 -10.19
C TYR A 159 -2.34 -12.75 -9.92
N LEU A 160 -1.45 -12.14 -9.14
CA LEU A 160 -1.52 -10.71 -8.85
C LEU A 160 -1.19 -9.86 -10.08
N ASP A 161 -0.23 -10.27 -10.92
CA ASP A 161 0.09 -9.62 -12.18
C ASP A 161 -1.14 -9.61 -13.12
N SER A 162 -1.86 -10.74 -13.24
CA SER A 162 -3.13 -10.82 -14.00
C SER A 162 -4.26 -10.00 -13.37
N LEU A 163 -4.45 -10.08 -12.05
CA LEU A 163 -5.43 -9.25 -11.34
C LEU A 163 -5.17 -7.75 -11.59
N PHE A 164 -3.90 -7.35 -11.59
CA PHE A 164 -3.51 -5.99 -11.90
C PHE A 164 -3.83 -5.64 -13.36
N SER A 165 -3.29 -6.38 -14.33
CA SER A 165 -3.41 -6.06 -15.75
C SER A 165 -4.85 -6.10 -16.25
N ASP A 166 -5.63 -7.08 -15.81
CA ASP A 166 -6.92 -7.41 -16.42
C ASP A 166 -8.08 -6.72 -15.71
N GLN A 167 -7.89 -6.27 -14.47
CA GLN A 167 -8.97 -5.72 -13.65
C GLN A 167 -8.61 -4.38 -13.00
N ILE A 168 -7.53 -4.30 -12.23
CA ILE A 168 -7.21 -3.07 -11.49
C ILE A 168 -6.81 -1.95 -12.44
N LEU A 169 -5.95 -2.23 -13.42
CA LEU A 169 -5.51 -1.25 -14.39
C LEU A 169 -6.69 -0.67 -15.18
N PRO A 170 -7.50 -1.45 -15.92
CA PRO A 170 -8.65 -0.90 -16.64
C PRO A 170 -9.70 -0.30 -15.70
N GLY A 171 -9.89 -0.84 -14.50
CA GLY A 171 -10.82 -0.30 -13.52
C GLY A 171 -10.37 1.05 -12.93
N ALA A 172 -9.06 1.29 -12.79
CA ALA A 172 -8.53 2.55 -12.29
C ALA A 172 -8.50 3.64 -13.38
N THR A 173 -8.15 3.29 -14.62
CA THR A 173 -8.05 4.26 -15.73
C THR A 173 -9.40 4.65 -16.32
N SER A 174 -10.42 3.81 -16.17
CA SER A 174 -11.80 4.13 -16.61
C SER A 174 -12.61 4.92 -15.58
N ASP A 175 -12.11 5.13 -14.36
CA ASP A 175 -12.89 5.78 -13.32
C ASP A 175 -12.89 7.30 -13.49
N SER A 176 -13.97 7.85 -14.04
CA SER A 176 -14.13 9.30 -14.24
C SER A 176 -14.18 10.12 -12.94
N THR A 177 -14.31 9.49 -11.77
CA THR A 177 -14.36 10.19 -10.48
C THR A 177 -12.98 10.48 -9.90
N VAL A 178 -11.93 9.82 -10.40
CA VAL A 178 -10.55 9.99 -9.95
C VAL A 178 -9.63 10.04 -11.16
N ASN A 179 -8.87 11.11 -11.31
CA ASN A 179 -8.01 11.30 -12.47
C ASN A 179 -6.67 10.54 -12.31
N CYS A 180 -6.72 9.22 -12.51
CA CYS A 180 -5.54 8.36 -12.51
C CYS A 180 -5.07 8.11 -13.95
N SER A 181 -3.86 8.56 -14.28
CA SER A 181 -3.24 8.21 -15.57
C SER A 181 -2.81 6.75 -15.59
N GLU A 182 -2.79 6.12 -16.77
CA GLU A 182 -2.29 4.75 -16.91
C GLU A 182 -0.84 4.61 -16.41
N ASP A 183 0.00 5.61 -16.71
CA ASP A 183 1.40 5.64 -16.28
C ASP A 183 1.52 5.65 -14.74
N ASP A 184 0.69 6.44 -14.04
CA ASP A 184 0.68 6.47 -12.58
C ASP A 184 0.22 5.13 -11.98
N VAL A 185 -0.78 4.47 -12.60
CA VAL A 185 -1.28 3.17 -12.15
C VAL A 185 -0.19 2.10 -12.28
N ARG A 186 0.50 2.06 -13.43
CA ARG A 186 1.62 1.13 -13.68
C ARG A 186 2.80 1.41 -12.77
N ALA A 187 3.22 2.67 -12.63
CA ALA A 187 4.32 3.05 -11.74
C ALA A 187 4.01 2.68 -10.27
N THR A 188 2.75 2.81 -9.85
CA THR A 188 2.32 2.38 -8.51
C THR A 188 2.40 0.86 -8.35
N TRP A 189 2.01 0.09 -9.38
CA TRP A 189 2.14 -1.35 -9.36
C TRP A 189 3.60 -1.80 -9.32
N ASP A 190 4.46 -1.24 -10.15
CA ASP A 190 5.88 -1.60 -10.20
C ASP A 190 6.58 -1.34 -8.86
N ASP A 191 6.27 -0.20 -8.21
CA ASP A 191 6.78 0.10 -6.87
C ASP A 191 6.25 -0.88 -5.82
N TRP A 192 4.93 -1.07 -5.79
CA TRP A 192 4.28 -1.91 -4.81
C TRP A 192 4.69 -3.39 -4.95
N ARG A 193 4.74 -3.92 -6.17
CA ARG A 193 5.12 -5.30 -6.48
C ARG A 193 6.51 -5.62 -5.93
N ARG A 194 7.48 -4.72 -6.13
CA ARG A 194 8.84 -4.83 -5.59
C ARG A 194 8.88 -4.81 -4.05
N ARG A 195 8.01 -4.00 -3.43
CA ARG A 195 7.90 -3.92 -1.96
C ARG A 195 7.24 -5.15 -1.35
N LEU A 196 6.21 -5.67 -2.01
CA LEU A 196 5.48 -6.87 -1.60
C LEU A 196 6.39 -8.11 -1.60
N SER A 197 7.28 -8.22 -2.58
CA SER A 197 8.24 -9.32 -2.72
C SER A 197 9.60 -9.05 -2.06
N HIS A 198 9.64 -8.20 -1.02
CA HIS A 198 10.91 -7.81 -0.40
C HIS A 198 11.56 -8.99 0.37
N PRO A 199 12.82 -9.37 0.09
CA PRO A 199 13.39 -10.64 0.56
C PRO A 199 13.60 -10.70 2.07
N THR A 200 13.77 -9.55 2.73
CA THR A 200 14.08 -9.48 4.17
C THR A 200 12.99 -8.78 4.97
N PHE A 201 11.82 -8.54 4.38
CA PHE A 201 10.69 -7.94 5.07
C PHE A 201 9.39 -8.52 4.52
N GLY A 202 8.56 -9.03 5.41
CA GLY A 202 7.23 -9.51 5.07
C GLY A 202 6.27 -9.32 6.22
N LEU A 203 4.98 -9.46 5.91
CA LEU A 203 3.89 -9.41 6.85
C LEU A 203 3.19 -10.76 6.93
N SER A 204 2.68 -11.07 8.12
CA SER A 204 1.82 -12.23 8.30
C SER A 204 0.54 -12.10 7.45
N THR A 205 0.21 -13.14 6.70
CA THR A 205 -1.04 -13.23 5.91
C THR A 205 -2.27 -13.09 6.80
N PHE A 206 -2.23 -13.65 8.02
CA PHE A 206 -3.28 -13.46 9.02
C PHE A 206 -3.44 -12.01 9.45
N PHE A 207 -2.35 -11.28 9.69
CA PHE A 207 -2.40 -9.86 10.04
C PHE A 207 -3.04 -9.03 8.92
N ILE A 208 -2.68 -9.31 7.67
CA ILE A 208 -3.24 -8.61 6.51
C ILE A 208 -4.74 -8.91 6.37
N ALA A 209 -5.13 -10.18 6.54
CA ALA A 209 -6.50 -10.68 6.35
C ALA A 209 -7.50 -10.23 7.44
N GLN A 210 -7.06 -9.69 8.57
CA GLN A 210 -7.97 -9.17 9.60
C GLN A 210 -8.92 -8.11 9.03
N ASN A 211 -10.19 -8.13 9.45
CA ASN A 211 -11.23 -7.21 8.99
C ASN A 211 -11.43 -7.23 7.44
N CYS A 212 -11.38 -8.42 6.85
CA CYS A 212 -11.41 -8.60 5.41
C CYS A 212 -12.69 -8.04 4.76
N ALA A 213 -13.86 -8.16 5.39
CA ALA A 213 -15.11 -7.65 4.83
C ALA A 213 -15.06 -6.13 4.58
N ALA A 214 -14.65 -5.34 5.59
CA ALA A 214 -14.52 -3.90 5.44
C ALA A 214 -13.37 -3.53 4.48
N LYS A 215 -12.20 -4.20 4.60
CA LYS A 215 -11.05 -3.96 3.74
C LYS A 215 -11.35 -4.26 2.26
N GLY A 216 -12.02 -5.37 1.97
CA GLY A 216 -12.38 -5.76 0.60
C GLY A 216 -13.28 -4.72 -0.06
N GLY A 217 -14.28 -4.21 0.68
CA GLY A 217 -15.18 -3.16 0.19
C GLY A 217 -14.45 -1.88 -0.22
N ILE A 218 -13.55 -1.36 0.62
CA ILE A 218 -12.84 -0.10 0.32
C ILE A 218 -11.69 -0.26 -0.68
N ARG A 219 -11.08 -1.45 -0.77
CA ARG A 219 -9.88 -1.69 -1.60
C ARG A 219 -10.21 -2.22 -3.00
N LEU A 220 -11.17 -3.14 -3.10
CA LEU A 220 -11.56 -3.79 -4.37
C LEU A 220 -12.92 -3.31 -4.89
N GLY A 221 -13.82 -2.85 -4.01
CA GLY A 221 -15.14 -2.36 -4.40
C GLY A 221 -15.12 -1.28 -5.47
N PRO A 222 -14.25 -0.25 -5.37
CA PRO A 222 -14.13 0.77 -6.41
C PRO A 222 -13.74 0.17 -7.77
N THR A 223 -12.79 -0.76 -7.81
CA THR A 223 -12.38 -1.46 -9.05
C THR A 223 -13.55 -2.24 -9.66
N VAL A 224 -14.27 -3.02 -8.85
CA VAL A 224 -15.45 -3.79 -9.33
C VAL A 224 -16.51 -2.85 -9.89
N ARG A 225 -16.80 -1.73 -9.19
CA ARG A 225 -17.76 -0.73 -9.65
C ARG A 225 -17.37 -0.15 -11.01
N SER A 226 -16.11 0.28 -11.18
CA SER A 226 -15.64 0.87 -12.44
C SER A 226 -15.76 -0.11 -13.61
N LEU A 227 -15.39 -1.38 -13.41
CA LEU A 227 -15.52 -2.42 -14.45
C LEU A 227 -16.96 -2.70 -14.85
N LEU A 228 -17.90 -2.68 -13.88
CA LEU A 228 -19.32 -2.85 -14.17
C LEU A 228 -19.90 -1.68 -14.96
N LEU A 229 -19.46 -0.46 -14.69
CA LEU A 229 -19.88 0.73 -15.44
C LEU A 229 -19.32 0.69 -16.86
N LEU A 230 -18.04 0.37 -17.03
CA LEU A 230 -17.39 0.25 -18.33
C LEU A 230 -18.10 -0.76 -19.25
N ARG A 231 -18.51 -1.92 -18.72
CA ARG A 231 -19.26 -2.92 -19.49
C ARG A 231 -20.61 -2.38 -19.99
N ARG A 232 -21.35 -1.65 -19.15
CA ARG A 232 -22.67 -1.10 -19.51
C ARG A 232 -22.59 -0.07 -20.63
N GLU A 233 -21.53 0.73 -20.64
CA GLU A 233 -21.28 1.70 -21.72
C GLU A 233 -20.97 1.00 -23.05
N GLY A 234 -20.21 -0.09 -23.02
CA GLY A 234 -19.92 -0.90 -24.20
C GLY A 234 -21.11 -1.69 -24.77
N GLU A 235 -22.13 -1.99 -23.96
CA GLU A 235 -23.37 -2.67 -24.40
C GLU A 235 -24.42 -1.72 -24.99
N SER A 236 -24.23 -0.41 -24.85
CA SER A 236 -25.19 0.62 -25.29
C SER A 236 -24.85 1.27 -26.64
N GLY A 237 -23.77 0.83 -27.30
CA GLY A 237 -23.31 1.30 -28.61
C GLY A 237 -23.40 0.21 -29.68
#